data_AF-A0A1J4LUY2-F1
#
_entry.id   AF-A0A1J4LUY2-F1
#
_cell.length_a   1.000
_cell.length_b   1.000
_cell.length_c   1.000
_cell.angle_alpha   90.00
_cell.angle_beta   90.00
_cell.angle_gamma   90.00
#
_symmetry.space_group_name_H-M   'P 1'
#
loop_
_entity.id
_entity.type
_entity.pdbx_description
1 polymer ?
#
loop_
_entity_poly.entity_id
_entity_poly.type
_entity_poly.pdbx_seq_one_letter_code
_entity_poly.pdbx_strand_id
1 'polypeptide(L)'
;MSESKQSEDVEYAPLTEAEFKENLAQLFDAMNALAPTRNYVSQMVQLLPQERRQMRHAYPDLFEQMETQEFLNDGFGLEIDEEEVSTGRRGTATEIESFVDDIMEFFDDDDRRQALEEYLDDEIPNPRKEWLDHRVKMAVSEPNYGEEINTIFDTMLKYGDQQNGYRLEIDRVNELSDIDQGRLLEIKRFLVSELEICRDRNDKFELASEIMDYPDIIDQNL
;
A
#
# COMPACT_ATOMS: atom_id res chain seq x y z
N MET A 1 -37.31 23.26 -46.50
CA MET A 1 -35.93 23.74 -46.33
C MET A 1 -35.41 23.11 -45.06
N SER A 2 -34.91 21.88 -45.15
CA SER A 2 -34.23 21.20 -44.04
C SER A 2 -32.74 21.28 -44.34
N GLU A 3 -32.02 22.10 -43.60
CA GLU A 3 -30.57 22.06 -43.58
C GLU A 3 -30.16 20.80 -42.79
N SER A 4 -29.82 19.75 -43.52
CA SER A 4 -29.09 18.61 -42.97
C SER A 4 -27.72 19.11 -42.55
N LYS A 5 -27.47 19.18 -41.24
CA LYS A 5 -26.11 19.27 -40.69
C LYS A 5 -25.35 18.05 -41.20
N GLN A 6 -24.42 18.28 -42.13
CA GLN A 6 -23.39 17.31 -42.46
C GLN A 6 -22.63 17.01 -41.16
N SER A 7 -22.66 15.74 -40.74
CA SER A 7 -21.68 15.23 -39.78
C SER A 7 -20.32 15.41 -40.44
N GLU A 8 -19.49 16.30 -39.89
CA GLU A 8 -18.07 16.32 -40.21
C GLU A 8 -17.52 14.95 -39.81
N ASP A 9 -17.21 14.12 -40.82
CA ASP A 9 -16.44 12.91 -40.64
C ASP A 9 -15.08 13.34 -40.06
N VAL A 10 -14.87 13.06 -38.77
CA VAL A 10 -13.58 13.27 -38.12
C VAL A 10 -12.60 12.32 -38.81
N GLU A 11 -11.77 12.86 -39.70
CA GLU A 11 -10.65 12.15 -40.31
C GLU A 11 -9.63 11.86 -39.20
N TYR A 12 -9.71 10.66 -38.61
CA TYR A 12 -8.68 10.20 -37.69
C TYR A 12 -7.42 9.92 -38.52
N ALA A 13 -6.38 10.73 -38.31
CA ALA A 13 -5.06 10.41 -38.81
C ALA A 13 -4.63 9.03 -38.26
N PRO A 14 -4.02 8.16 -39.08
CA PRO A 14 -3.58 6.86 -38.61
C PRO A 14 -2.51 7.03 -37.54
N LEU A 15 -2.74 6.47 -36.35
CA LEU A 15 -1.81 6.46 -35.23
C LEU A 15 -0.54 5.69 -35.63
N THR A 16 0.62 6.32 -35.52
CA THR A 16 1.91 5.66 -35.74
C THR A 16 2.32 4.82 -34.53
N GLU A 17 3.21 3.84 -34.72
CA GLU A 17 3.73 3.02 -33.63
C GLU A 17 4.45 3.87 -32.57
N ALA A 18 5.23 4.88 -33.01
CA ALA A 18 5.94 5.78 -32.11
C ALA A 18 4.97 6.59 -31.24
N GLU A 19 3.91 7.15 -31.83
CA GLU A 19 2.87 7.86 -31.07
C GLU A 19 2.14 6.91 -30.12
N PHE A 20 1.86 5.67 -30.52
CA PHE A 20 1.24 4.69 -29.63
C PHE A 20 2.14 4.37 -28.42
N LYS A 21 3.44 4.12 -28.64
CA LYS A 21 4.40 3.86 -27.55
C LYS A 21 4.50 5.04 -26.59
N GLU A 22 4.58 6.25 -27.12
CA GLU A 22 4.62 7.47 -26.30
C GLU A 22 3.36 7.62 -25.44
N ASN A 23 2.17 7.44 -26.01
CA ASN A 23 0.91 7.52 -25.26
C ASN A 23 0.79 6.39 -24.24
N LEU A 24 1.29 5.19 -24.55
CA LEU A 24 1.28 4.06 -23.64
C LEU A 24 2.22 4.28 -22.45
N ALA A 25 3.43 4.78 -22.69
CA ALA A 25 4.37 5.16 -21.63
C ALA A 25 3.78 6.24 -20.72
N GLN A 26 3.20 7.30 -21.29
CA GLN A 26 2.52 8.35 -20.52
C GLN A 26 1.36 7.82 -19.67
N LEU A 27 0.60 6.85 -20.19
CA LEU A 27 -0.47 6.19 -19.43
C LEU A 27 0.11 5.41 -18.24
N PHE A 28 1.18 4.65 -18.45
CA PHE A 28 1.83 3.88 -17.38
C PHE A 28 2.46 4.78 -16.33
N ASP A 29 3.10 5.89 -16.73
CA ASP A 29 3.60 6.90 -15.80
C ASP A 29 2.48 7.50 -14.96
N ALA A 30 1.34 7.83 -15.59
CA ALA A 30 0.19 8.38 -14.89
C ALA A 30 -0.41 7.36 -13.89
N MET A 31 -0.48 6.08 -14.26
CA MET A 31 -0.93 5.02 -13.35
C MET A 31 0.04 4.85 -12.18
N ASN A 32 1.34 4.78 -12.45
CA ASN A 32 2.38 4.67 -11.40
C ASN A 32 2.41 5.89 -10.47
N ALA A 33 2.12 7.09 -10.98
CA ALA A 33 2.02 8.31 -10.18
C ALA A 33 0.86 8.30 -9.15
N LEU A 34 -0.08 7.37 -9.28
CA LEU A 34 -1.15 7.16 -8.30
C LEU A 34 -0.78 6.17 -7.19
N ALA A 35 0.36 5.49 -7.31
CA ALA A 35 0.83 4.56 -6.30
C ALA A 35 1.05 5.25 -4.94
N PRO A 36 0.83 4.57 -3.80
CA PRO A 36 0.99 5.17 -2.46
C PRO A 36 2.40 5.70 -2.17
N THR A 37 3.43 5.15 -2.81
CA THR A 37 4.82 5.62 -2.68
C THR A 37 5.07 6.97 -3.36
N ARG A 38 4.16 7.42 -4.24
CA ARG A 38 4.28 8.66 -5.04
C ARG A 38 3.11 9.62 -4.85
N ASN A 39 2.04 9.19 -4.19
CA ASN A 39 0.81 9.96 -4.02
C ASN A 39 0.33 9.96 -2.56
N TYR A 40 0.29 11.14 -1.93
CA TYR A 40 -0.11 11.28 -0.54
C TYR A 40 -1.59 10.95 -0.26
N VAL A 41 -2.49 11.13 -1.24
CA VAL A 41 -3.91 10.78 -1.06
C VAL A 41 -4.05 9.27 -1.03
N SER A 42 -3.43 8.57 -2.00
CA SER A 42 -3.40 7.10 -2.01
C SER A 42 -2.71 6.55 -0.76
N GLN A 43 -1.59 7.16 -0.33
CA GLN A 43 -0.90 6.79 0.90
C GLN A 43 -1.77 6.94 2.15
N MET A 44 -2.49 8.06 2.27
CA MET A 44 -3.38 8.31 3.41
C MET A 44 -4.52 7.30 3.47
N VAL A 45 -5.11 6.97 2.33
CA VAL A 45 -6.18 5.97 2.23
C VAL A 45 -5.65 4.57 2.61
N GLN A 46 -4.48 4.20 2.09
CA GLN A 46 -3.87 2.88 2.29
C GLN A 46 -3.23 2.67 3.68
N LEU A 47 -2.90 3.75 4.39
CA LEU A 47 -2.35 3.70 5.75
C LEU A 47 -3.33 4.17 6.82
N LEU A 48 -4.60 4.38 6.49
CA LEU A 48 -5.56 5.07 7.35
C LEU A 48 -5.58 4.46 8.77
N PRO A 49 -5.05 5.16 9.81
CA PRO A 49 -5.16 4.66 11.18
C PRO A 49 -6.62 4.38 11.56
N GLN A 50 -6.87 3.19 12.11
CA GLN A 50 -8.20 2.80 12.53
C GLN A 50 -8.68 3.61 13.74
N GLU A 51 -7.76 4.07 14.59
CA GLU A 51 -8.10 4.87 15.77
C GLU A 51 -8.09 6.38 15.43
N ARG A 52 -9.22 7.07 15.69
CA ARG A 52 -9.36 8.51 15.42
C ARG A 52 -8.31 9.37 16.12
N ARG A 53 -7.87 8.95 17.31
CA ARG A 53 -6.81 9.65 18.04
C ARG A 53 -5.49 9.64 17.26
N GLN A 54 -5.17 8.52 16.63
CA GLN A 54 -3.96 8.39 15.80
C GLN A 54 -4.09 9.21 14.52
N MET A 55 -5.27 9.23 13.90
CA MET A 55 -5.58 10.12 12.77
C MET A 55 -5.33 11.59 13.08
N ARG A 56 -5.79 12.08 14.24
CA ARG A 56 -5.52 13.46 14.70
C ARG A 56 -4.05 13.76 14.91
N HIS A 57 -3.26 12.75 15.24
CA HIS A 57 -1.82 12.91 15.45
C HIS A 57 -1.06 12.90 14.12
N ALA A 58 -1.43 11.99 13.21
CA ALA A 58 -0.81 11.85 11.89
C ALA A 58 -1.17 13.00 10.95
N TYR A 59 -2.41 13.49 11.02
CA TYR A 59 -2.94 14.52 10.13
C TYR A 59 -3.63 15.66 10.92
N PRO A 60 -2.90 16.40 11.76
CA PRO A 60 -3.49 17.40 12.66
C PRO A 60 -4.30 18.44 11.88
N ASP A 61 -3.72 19.01 10.81
CA ASP A 61 -4.37 20.06 10.01
C ASP A 61 -5.71 19.59 9.39
N LEU A 62 -5.81 18.30 9.03
CA LEU A 62 -7.02 17.72 8.45
C LEU A 62 -8.13 17.53 9.49
N PHE A 63 -7.77 17.35 10.77
CA PHE A 63 -8.70 17.07 11.87
C PHE A 63 -8.84 18.21 12.89
N GLU A 64 -8.16 19.34 12.68
CA GLU A 64 -8.33 20.56 13.48
C GLU A 64 -9.59 21.34 13.07
N GLN A 65 -9.86 21.42 11.77
CA GLN A 65 -10.96 22.22 11.24
C GLN A 65 -12.23 21.37 11.06
N MET A 66 -13.37 21.91 11.53
CA MET A 66 -14.65 21.23 11.42
C MET A 66 -15.10 21.08 9.96
N GLU A 67 -14.87 22.11 9.13
CA GLU A 67 -15.17 22.08 7.69
C GLU A 67 -14.38 20.99 6.95
N THR A 68 -13.11 20.80 7.30
CA THR A 68 -12.28 19.74 6.71
C THR A 68 -12.76 18.35 7.15
N GLN A 69 -13.16 18.18 8.41
CA GLN A 69 -13.75 16.92 8.89
C GLN A 69 -15.09 16.60 8.23
N GLU A 70 -15.95 17.60 8.04
CA GLU A 70 -17.20 17.46 7.29
C GLU A 70 -16.92 17.04 5.84
N PHE A 71 -15.96 17.68 5.16
CA PHE A 71 -15.54 17.25 3.83
C PHE A 71 -15.00 15.83 3.83
N LEU A 72 -14.13 15.46 4.78
CA LEU A 72 -13.56 14.11 4.84
C LEU A 72 -14.63 13.04 5.05
N ASN A 73 -15.66 13.33 5.85
CA ASN A 73 -16.75 12.39 6.09
C ASN A 73 -17.76 12.37 4.92
N ASP A 74 -18.35 13.51 4.59
CA ASP A 74 -19.46 13.58 3.64
C ASP A 74 -19.01 13.64 2.17
N GLY A 75 -17.87 14.27 1.88
CA GLY A 75 -17.35 14.47 0.53
C GLY A 75 -16.34 13.41 0.10
N PHE A 76 -15.33 13.15 0.93
CA PHE A 76 -14.30 12.16 0.67
C PHE A 76 -14.75 10.73 1.05
N GLY A 77 -15.75 10.60 1.93
CA GLY A 77 -16.39 9.33 2.23
C GLY A 77 -15.69 8.50 3.30
N LEU A 78 -14.91 9.11 4.20
CA LEU A 78 -14.39 8.43 5.39
C LEU A 78 -15.50 8.28 6.44
N GLU A 79 -15.58 7.12 7.04
CA GLU A 79 -16.42 6.93 8.23
C GLU A 79 -15.61 7.36 9.45
N ILE A 80 -15.91 8.54 10.00
CA ILE A 80 -15.20 9.12 11.17
C ILE A 80 -16.18 9.17 12.34
N ASP A 81 -16.03 8.23 13.27
CA ASP A 81 -16.83 8.15 14.50
C ASP A 81 -16.10 8.77 15.71
N GLU A 82 -16.60 8.57 16.92
CA GLU A 82 -15.94 9.08 18.13
C GLU A 82 -14.57 8.42 18.36
N GLU A 83 -14.45 7.12 18.07
CA GLU A 83 -13.28 6.30 18.38
C GLU A 83 -12.52 5.85 17.13
N GLU A 84 -13.23 5.59 16.03
CA GLU A 84 -12.67 4.92 14.85
C GLU A 84 -12.74 5.76 13.57
N VAL A 85 -11.86 5.44 12.62
CA VAL A 85 -11.86 5.95 11.26
C VAL A 85 -11.72 4.80 10.28
N SER A 86 -12.55 4.74 9.23
CA SER A 86 -12.48 3.68 8.23
C SER A 86 -12.89 4.13 6.83
N THR A 87 -12.58 3.31 5.82
CA THR A 87 -13.09 3.39 4.44
C THR A 87 -14.30 2.46 4.21
N GLY A 88 -14.90 1.93 5.28
CA GLY A 88 -15.95 0.90 5.22
C GLY A 88 -17.26 1.36 4.57
N ARG A 89 -17.52 2.67 4.59
CA ARG A 89 -18.63 3.29 3.87
C ARG A 89 -18.22 3.53 2.42
N ARG A 90 -18.97 2.94 1.48
CA ARG A 90 -18.76 3.18 0.04
C ARG A 90 -18.76 4.68 -0.27
N GLY A 91 -17.60 5.19 -0.67
CA GLY A 91 -17.37 6.60 -0.99
C GLY A 91 -16.06 6.78 -1.77
N THR A 92 -15.66 8.04 -1.97
CA THR A 92 -14.48 8.39 -2.78
C THR A 92 -13.20 7.72 -2.26
N ALA A 93 -13.01 7.62 -0.94
CA ALA A 93 -11.85 6.95 -0.34
C ALA A 93 -11.78 5.46 -0.73
N THR A 94 -12.88 4.71 -0.58
CA THR A 94 -12.96 3.29 -0.97
C THR A 94 -12.75 3.10 -2.48
N GLU A 95 -13.24 4.03 -3.31
CA GLU A 95 -13.06 3.98 -4.76
C GLU A 95 -11.60 4.24 -5.15
N ILE A 96 -10.92 5.18 -4.49
CA ILE A 96 -9.49 5.41 -4.67
C ILE A 96 -8.69 4.18 -4.22
N GLU A 97 -9.01 3.62 -3.05
CA GLU A 97 -8.36 2.41 -2.52
C GLU A 97 -8.41 1.27 -3.54
N SER A 98 -9.62 0.94 -4.00
CA SER A 98 -9.84 -0.12 -4.99
C SER A 98 -9.12 0.17 -6.31
N PHE A 99 -9.19 1.41 -6.80
CA PHE A 99 -8.56 1.79 -8.06
C PHE A 99 -7.03 1.72 -7.99
N VAL A 100 -6.43 2.11 -6.87
CA VAL A 100 -5.00 2.00 -6.65
C VAL A 100 -4.58 0.54 -6.53
N ASP A 101 -5.38 -0.30 -5.85
CA ASP A 101 -5.13 -1.74 -5.77
C ASP A 101 -5.17 -2.41 -7.14
N ASP A 102 -6.15 -2.06 -7.99
CA ASP A 102 -6.26 -2.54 -9.37
C ASP A 102 -5.02 -2.13 -10.20
N ILE A 103 -4.52 -0.90 -10.01
CA ILE A 103 -3.28 -0.44 -10.66
C ILE A 103 -2.08 -1.26 -10.17
N MET A 104 -1.96 -1.48 -8.87
CA MET A 104 -0.86 -2.25 -8.30
C MET A 104 -0.90 -3.71 -8.81
N GLU A 105 -2.08 -4.33 -8.85
CA GLU A 105 -2.28 -5.67 -9.45
C GLU A 105 -1.93 -5.69 -10.94
N PHE A 106 -2.25 -4.63 -11.68
CA PHE A 106 -1.87 -4.51 -13.09
C PHE A 106 -0.34 -4.52 -13.32
N PHE A 107 0.46 -4.02 -12.39
CA PHE A 107 1.92 -4.03 -12.52
C PHE A 107 2.62 -5.21 -11.81
N ASP A 108 1.85 -6.01 -11.06
CA ASP A 108 2.36 -7.12 -10.26
C ASP A 108 2.78 -8.35 -11.10
N ASP A 109 2.19 -8.51 -12.28
CA ASP A 109 2.47 -9.62 -13.20
C ASP A 109 3.80 -9.39 -13.93
N ASP A 110 4.83 -10.15 -13.54
CA ASP A 110 6.18 -10.06 -14.08
C ASP A 110 6.25 -10.36 -15.58
N ASP A 111 5.50 -11.35 -16.08
CA ASP A 111 5.50 -11.74 -17.50
C ASP A 111 4.88 -10.62 -18.35
N ARG A 112 3.76 -10.04 -17.89
CA ARG A 112 3.13 -8.88 -18.53
C ARG A 112 4.07 -7.67 -18.52
N ARG A 113 4.70 -7.39 -17.38
CA ARG A 113 5.60 -6.25 -17.22
C ARG A 113 6.80 -6.37 -18.15
N GLN A 114 7.47 -7.53 -18.18
CA GLN A 114 8.59 -7.79 -19.06
C GLN A 114 8.24 -7.63 -20.55
N ALA A 115 7.08 -8.12 -20.97
CA ALA A 115 6.62 -7.97 -22.35
C ALA A 115 6.38 -6.49 -22.74
N LEU A 116 5.87 -5.69 -21.80
CA LEU A 116 5.64 -4.26 -22.00
C LEU A 116 6.94 -3.46 -21.98
N GLU A 117 7.89 -3.80 -21.11
CA GLU A 117 9.23 -3.22 -21.04
C GLU A 117 9.99 -3.45 -22.36
N GLU A 118 9.98 -4.67 -22.90
CA GLU A 118 10.61 -4.99 -24.19
C GLU A 118 9.97 -4.19 -25.33
N TYR A 119 8.65 -4.00 -25.30
CA TYR A 119 7.94 -3.24 -26.33
C TYR A 119 8.25 -1.74 -26.26
N LEU A 120 8.33 -1.18 -25.06
CA LEU A 120 8.56 0.25 -24.83
C LEU A 120 10.05 0.64 -24.83
N ASP A 121 10.96 -0.32 -24.64
CA ASP A 121 12.39 -0.08 -24.38
C ASP A 121 12.60 0.79 -23.13
N ASP A 122 11.81 0.53 -22.08
CA ASP A 122 11.83 1.26 -20.81
C ASP A 122 11.50 0.31 -19.64
N GLU A 123 12.00 0.63 -18.45
CA GLU A 123 11.73 -0.13 -17.22
C GLU A 123 10.36 0.25 -16.66
N ILE A 124 9.54 -0.74 -16.31
CA ILE A 124 8.22 -0.51 -15.74
C ILE A 124 8.29 -0.83 -14.24
N PRO A 125 7.96 0.11 -13.36
CA PRO A 125 7.96 -0.13 -11.92
C PRO A 125 7.00 -1.24 -11.49
N ASN A 126 7.25 -1.79 -10.32
CA ASN A 126 6.28 -2.61 -9.58
C ASN A 126 5.81 -1.85 -8.33
N PRO A 127 4.72 -1.06 -8.42
CA PRO A 127 4.14 -0.32 -7.31
C PRO A 127 3.80 -1.17 -6.08
N ARG A 128 3.37 -2.42 -6.26
CA ARG A 128 3.03 -3.30 -5.13
C ARG A 128 4.28 -3.65 -4.34
N LYS A 129 5.34 -4.09 -5.03
CA LYS A 129 6.64 -4.38 -4.42
C LYS A 129 7.21 -3.15 -3.71
N GLU A 130 7.21 -2.00 -4.37
CA GLU A 130 7.69 -0.75 -3.78
C GLU A 130 6.87 -0.31 -2.56
N TRP A 131 5.56 -0.53 -2.59
CA TRP A 131 4.69 -0.19 -1.47
C TRP A 131 4.96 -1.07 -0.25
N LEU A 132 5.11 -2.37 -0.46
CA LEU A 132 5.49 -3.31 0.59
C LEU A 132 6.87 -2.97 1.18
N ASP A 133 7.84 -2.63 0.34
CA ASP A 133 9.16 -2.15 0.76
C ASP A 133 9.06 -0.89 1.62
N HIS A 134 8.25 0.07 1.19
CA HIS A 134 8.01 1.28 1.97
C HIS A 134 7.37 0.98 3.34
N ARG A 135 6.43 0.03 3.43
CA ARG A 135 5.81 -0.39 4.71
C ARG A 135 6.83 -1.01 5.65
N VAL A 136 7.69 -1.89 5.15
CA VAL A 136 8.77 -2.48 5.95
C VAL A 136 9.75 -1.40 6.42
N LYS A 137 10.13 -0.45 5.56
CA LYS A 137 10.95 0.72 5.94
C LYS A 137 10.31 1.55 7.04
N MET A 138 9.00 1.81 6.96
CA MET A 138 8.27 2.52 8.01
C MET A 138 8.28 1.74 9.32
N ALA A 139 8.09 0.42 9.28
CA ALA A 139 8.13 -0.42 10.48
C ALA A 139 9.47 -0.34 11.20
N VAL A 140 10.57 -0.56 10.49
CA VAL A 140 11.93 -0.60 11.08
C VAL A 140 12.46 0.78 11.47
N SER A 141 11.93 1.84 10.86
CA SER A 141 12.27 3.24 11.18
C SER A 141 11.39 3.83 12.28
N GLU A 142 10.39 3.09 12.78
CA GLU A 142 9.46 3.60 13.79
C GLU A 142 10.21 3.89 15.11
N PRO A 143 10.13 5.11 15.67
CA PRO A 143 10.97 5.51 16.80
C PRO A 143 10.81 4.69 18.09
N ASN A 144 9.65 4.09 18.33
CA ASN A 144 9.36 3.34 19.54
C ASN A 144 9.71 1.85 19.39
N TYR A 145 9.44 1.26 18.23
CA TYR A 145 9.48 -0.19 18.00
C TYR A 145 10.56 -0.62 17.00
N GLY A 146 11.17 0.29 16.24
CA GLY A 146 11.98 -0.03 15.06
C GLY A 146 13.13 -1.02 15.33
N GLU A 147 13.91 -0.81 16.40
CA GLU A 147 15.00 -1.73 16.78
C GLU A 147 14.48 -3.12 17.18
N GLU A 148 13.34 -3.16 17.87
CA GLU A 148 12.69 -4.40 18.30
C GLU A 148 12.09 -5.14 17.09
N ILE A 149 11.48 -4.41 16.16
CA ILE A 149 10.96 -4.93 14.88
C ILE A 149 12.09 -5.54 14.05
N ASN A 150 13.23 -4.84 13.92
CA ASN A 150 14.41 -5.39 13.25
C ASN A 150 14.85 -6.72 13.86
N THR A 151 14.89 -6.79 15.19
CA THR A 151 15.25 -8.01 15.91
C THR A 151 14.22 -9.13 15.67
N ILE A 152 12.93 -8.81 15.65
CA ILE A 152 11.86 -9.77 15.37
C ILE A 152 11.98 -10.31 13.94
N PHE A 153 12.14 -9.44 12.94
CA PHE A 153 12.30 -9.85 11.54
C PHE A 153 13.54 -10.71 11.34
N ASP A 154 14.70 -10.33 11.87
CA ASP A 154 15.91 -11.14 11.83
C ASP A 154 15.72 -12.52 12.50
N THR A 155 14.99 -12.56 13.61
CA THR A 155 14.63 -13.81 14.30
C THR A 155 13.69 -14.67 13.44
N MET A 156 12.69 -14.08 12.80
CA MET A 156 11.77 -14.77 11.89
C MET A 156 12.48 -15.33 10.66
N LEU A 157 13.39 -14.57 10.05
CA LEU A 157 14.17 -15.02 8.90
C LEU A 157 15.07 -16.21 9.23
N LYS A 158 15.69 -16.18 10.43
CA LYS A 158 16.61 -17.23 10.89
C LYS A 158 15.93 -18.50 11.38
N TYR A 159 14.80 -18.38 12.07
CA TYR A 159 14.19 -19.48 12.82
C TYR A 159 12.73 -19.77 12.45
N GLY A 160 12.09 -18.89 11.68
CA GLY A 160 10.72 -19.06 11.24
C GLY A 160 10.56 -20.12 10.17
N ASP A 161 9.33 -20.61 10.04
CA ASP A 161 8.96 -21.56 8.99
C ASP A 161 8.82 -20.85 7.64
N GLN A 162 9.90 -20.88 6.86
CA GLN A 162 9.99 -20.23 5.55
C GLN A 162 8.95 -20.76 4.54
N GLN A 163 8.49 -22.00 4.70
CA GLN A 163 7.47 -22.59 3.81
C GLN A 163 6.06 -22.11 4.14
N ASN A 164 5.86 -21.50 5.32
CA ASN A 164 4.56 -21.09 5.83
C ASN A 164 4.57 -19.64 6.33
N GLY A 165 5.14 -18.71 5.54
CA GLY A 165 5.04 -17.28 5.81
C GLY A 165 6.03 -16.75 6.85
N TYR A 166 7.22 -17.35 6.98
CA TYR A 166 8.18 -17.08 8.06
C TYR A 166 7.54 -17.12 9.45
N ARG A 167 6.65 -18.09 9.66
CA ARG A 167 5.87 -18.22 10.89
C ARG A 167 6.76 -18.54 12.10
N LEU A 168 6.56 -17.83 13.21
CA LEU A 168 7.20 -18.12 14.49
C LEU A 168 6.28 -17.77 15.69
N GLU A 169 6.16 -18.68 16.64
CA GLU A 169 5.35 -18.48 17.86
C GLU A 169 5.91 -17.34 18.72
N ILE A 170 5.05 -16.52 19.33
CA ILE A 170 5.47 -15.35 20.13
C ILE A 170 6.39 -15.76 21.28
N ASP A 171 6.06 -16.85 21.98
CA ASP A 171 6.90 -17.37 23.08
C ASP A 171 8.31 -17.71 22.58
N ARG A 172 8.41 -18.22 21.35
CA ARG A 172 9.70 -18.53 20.74
C ARG A 172 10.48 -17.28 20.34
N VAL A 173 9.79 -16.23 19.87
CA VAL A 173 10.42 -14.93 19.62
C VAL A 173 10.94 -14.34 20.93
N ASN A 174 10.13 -14.34 21.99
CA ASN A 174 10.52 -13.87 23.33
C ASN A 174 11.80 -14.56 23.84
N GLU A 175 11.90 -15.89 23.70
CA GLU A 175 13.09 -16.66 24.07
C GLU A 175 14.35 -16.32 23.26
N LEU A 176 14.19 -15.80 22.04
CA LEU A 176 15.28 -15.58 21.08
C LEU A 176 15.71 -14.12 20.95
N SER A 177 14.84 -13.17 21.29
CA SER A 177 15.06 -11.73 21.11
C SER A 177 15.25 -10.94 22.40
N ASP A 178 15.07 -11.56 23.58
CA ASP A 178 15.05 -10.89 24.89
C ASP A 178 14.00 -9.74 25.00
N ILE A 179 13.03 -9.68 24.07
CA ILE A 179 11.93 -8.68 24.08
C ILE A 179 10.77 -9.22 24.91
N ASP A 180 10.28 -8.44 25.87
CA ASP A 180 9.15 -8.81 26.74
C ASP A 180 7.89 -9.20 25.96
N GLN A 181 7.14 -10.19 26.44
CA GLN A 181 5.94 -10.70 25.76
C GLN A 181 4.86 -9.63 25.56
N GLY A 182 4.65 -8.75 26.54
CA GLY A 182 3.70 -7.63 26.40
C GLY A 182 4.12 -6.70 25.27
N ARG A 183 5.42 -6.44 25.15
CA ARG A 183 6.00 -5.63 24.09
C ARG A 183 5.88 -6.26 22.71
N LEU A 184 6.08 -7.57 22.60
CA LEU A 184 5.85 -8.32 21.36
C LEU A 184 4.40 -8.23 20.89
N LEU A 185 3.43 -8.25 21.81
CA LEU A 185 2.01 -8.10 21.47
C LEU A 185 1.68 -6.69 20.96
N GLU A 186 2.27 -5.65 21.54
CA GLU A 186 2.14 -4.27 21.06
C GLU A 186 2.70 -4.13 19.63
N ILE A 187 3.93 -4.61 19.40
CA ILE A 187 4.58 -4.59 18.09
C ILE A 187 3.77 -5.36 17.06
N LYS A 188 3.30 -6.56 17.43
CA LYS A 188 2.47 -7.37 16.55
C LYS A 188 1.19 -6.65 16.17
N ARG A 189 0.49 -6.05 17.13
CA ARG A 189 -0.72 -5.28 16.84
C ARG A 189 -0.41 -4.18 15.84
N PHE A 190 0.67 -3.43 16.04
CA PHE A 190 1.12 -2.40 15.11
C PHE A 190 1.41 -2.96 13.69
N LEU A 191 2.17 -4.04 13.59
CA LEU A 191 2.51 -4.68 12.30
C LEU A 191 1.29 -5.29 11.58
N VAL A 192 0.23 -5.63 12.32
CA VAL A 192 -1.02 -6.17 11.77
C VAL A 192 -1.99 -5.06 11.39
N SER A 193 -2.30 -4.14 12.30
CA SER A 193 -3.39 -3.17 12.13
C SER A 193 -3.00 -1.90 11.39
N GLU A 194 -1.76 -1.44 11.55
CA GLU A 194 -1.31 -0.17 10.94
C GLU A 194 -0.55 -0.40 9.63
N LEU A 195 0.20 -1.51 9.56
CA LEU A 195 1.11 -1.78 8.44
C LEU A 195 0.81 -3.07 7.70
N GLU A 196 -0.13 -3.92 8.14
CA GLU A 196 -0.51 -5.20 7.51
C GLU A 196 0.67 -6.03 6.96
N ILE A 197 1.85 -5.93 7.59
CA ILE A 197 3.04 -6.72 7.25
C ILE A 197 2.90 -8.12 7.84
N CYS A 198 2.15 -8.26 8.94
CA CYS A 198 1.86 -9.52 9.59
C CYS A 198 0.37 -9.88 9.48
N ARG A 199 0.10 -11.18 9.50
CA ARG A 199 -1.26 -11.72 9.60
C ARG A 199 -1.77 -11.70 11.03
N ASP A 200 -3.05 -11.40 11.19
CA ASP A 200 -3.71 -11.47 12.49
C ASP A 200 -3.92 -12.92 12.93
N ARG A 201 -3.01 -13.42 13.77
CA ARG A 201 -3.12 -14.75 14.37
C ARG A 201 -2.58 -14.75 15.78
N ASN A 202 -3.48 -14.67 16.77
CA ASN A 202 -3.22 -14.53 18.21
C ASN A 202 -1.83 -14.93 18.76
N ASP A 203 -1.34 -16.14 18.49
CA ASP A 203 -0.17 -16.75 19.15
C ASP A 203 1.18 -16.61 18.43
N LYS A 204 1.21 -16.05 17.22
CA LYS A 204 2.40 -16.08 16.35
C LYS A 204 2.62 -14.85 15.50
N PHE A 205 3.88 -14.60 15.15
CA PHE A 205 4.23 -13.75 14.02
C PHE A 205 4.18 -14.60 12.74
N GLU A 206 3.56 -14.06 11.70
CA GLU A 206 3.45 -14.67 10.36
C GLU A 206 3.40 -13.50 9.38
N LEU A 207 4.34 -13.43 8.44
CA LEU A 207 4.33 -12.39 7.42
C LEU A 207 3.08 -12.54 6.52
N ALA A 208 2.59 -11.41 6.03
CA ALA A 208 1.52 -11.36 5.04
C ALA A 208 1.91 -12.12 3.77
N SER A 209 0.92 -12.65 3.06
CA SER A 209 1.12 -13.39 1.79
C SER A 209 1.88 -12.54 0.78
N GLU A 210 1.50 -11.29 0.73
CA GLU A 210 1.97 -10.26 -0.19
C GLU A 210 3.46 -9.98 0.02
N ILE A 211 3.93 -10.08 1.27
CA ILE A 211 5.37 -9.99 1.58
C ILE A 211 6.10 -11.26 1.12
N MET A 212 5.45 -12.42 1.14
CA MET A 212 6.04 -13.69 0.68
C MET A 212 6.24 -13.76 -0.82
N ASP A 213 5.49 -12.96 -1.59
CA ASP A 213 5.71 -12.80 -3.02
C ASP A 213 7.01 -12.03 -3.31
N TYR A 214 7.50 -11.26 -2.31
CA TYR A 214 8.70 -10.44 -2.37
C TYR A 214 9.60 -10.64 -1.13
N PRO A 215 10.12 -11.85 -0.88
CA PRO A 215 10.79 -12.18 0.37
C PRO A 215 12.08 -11.38 0.61
N ASP A 216 12.68 -10.87 -0.48
CA ASP A 216 13.88 -10.03 -0.44
C ASP A 216 13.66 -8.66 0.21
N ILE A 217 12.40 -8.21 0.32
CA ILE A 217 12.07 -6.91 0.91
C ILE A 217 12.48 -6.86 2.39
N ILE A 218 12.28 -7.94 3.16
CA ILE A 218 12.66 -7.94 4.57
C ILE A 218 14.18 -7.83 4.68
N ASP A 219 14.92 -8.68 3.96
CA ASP A 219 16.39 -8.69 4.00
C ASP A 219 17.03 -7.35 3.58
N GLN A 220 16.41 -6.61 2.65
CA GLN A 220 16.95 -5.33 2.17
C GLN A 220 16.80 -4.17 3.16
N ASN A 221 15.96 -4.34 4.18
CA ASN A 221 15.58 -3.28 5.12
C ASN A 221 16.10 -3.50 6.55
N LEU A 222 16.82 -4.60 6.79
CA LEU A 222 17.52 -4.91 8.04
C LEU A 222 18.99 -4.46 7.98
#